data_AF-A0A5K3G037-F1
#
_entry.id   AF-A0A5K3G037-F1
#
_cell.length_a   1.000
_cell.length_b   1.000
_cell.length_c   1.000
_cell.angle_alpha   90.00
_cell.angle_beta   90.00
_cell.angle_gamma   90.00
#
_symmetry.space_group_name_H-M   'P 1'
#
loop_
_entity.id
_entity.type
_entity.pdbx_description
1 polymer ?
#
loop_
_entity_poly.entity_id
_entity_poly.type
_entity_poly.pdbx_seq_one_letter_code
_entity_poly.pdbx_strand_id
1 'polypeptide(L)'
;MDSSDIYGGPPLQMPLTPFEFVKQPRVVLKIVVMIISVIGLGCSTNGCMVNNHSIFNKDPNACHFGVAVTVLAFLISLISVVTDYMCDKTANIKRRRCILLSDIADAGLLAFLNFVAFCYLANRWSHTNSTWLDEMNFEHWQRRNARSLIFFSFLALFAWV
;
A
#
# COMPACT_ATOMS: atom_id res chain seq x y z
N MET A 1 18.44 -14.07 -48.06
CA MET A 1 18.63 -15.26 -47.21
C MET A 1 19.49 -14.80 -46.05
N ASP A 2 18.82 -14.33 -45.00
CA ASP A 2 19.48 -13.87 -43.77
C ASP A 2 19.88 -15.08 -42.93
N SER A 3 21.16 -15.17 -42.62
CA SER A 3 21.79 -16.30 -41.91
C SER A 3 21.50 -16.34 -40.41
N SER A 4 20.42 -15.70 -39.93
CA SER A 4 20.08 -15.62 -38.50
C SER A 4 19.24 -16.78 -37.97
N ASP A 5 18.79 -17.70 -38.84
CA ASP A 5 17.90 -18.82 -38.45
C ASP A 5 18.65 -20.10 -37.98
N ILE A 6 19.98 -20.10 -37.86
CA ILE A 6 20.76 -21.32 -37.56
C ILE A 6 20.89 -21.63 -36.06
N TYR A 7 20.62 -20.68 -35.18
CA TYR A 7 20.57 -20.94 -33.74
C TYR A 7 19.19 -20.58 -33.23
N GLY A 8 18.33 -21.60 -33.04
CA GLY A 8 17.04 -21.52 -32.35
C GLY A 8 17.15 -21.17 -30.87
N GLY A 9 17.97 -20.17 -30.53
CA GLY A 9 17.95 -19.49 -29.26
C GLY A 9 16.69 -18.62 -29.19
N PRO A 10 16.08 -18.47 -27.99
CA PRO A 10 14.95 -17.56 -27.82
C PRO A 10 15.31 -16.19 -28.42
N PRO A 11 14.39 -15.52 -29.13
CA PRO A 11 14.67 -14.20 -29.70
C PRO A 11 15.25 -13.31 -28.60
N LEU A 12 16.36 -12.64 -28.90
CA LEU A 12 17.01 -11.65 -28.04
C LEU A 12 15.91 -10.81 -27.38
N GLN A 13 15.69 -11.01 -26.08
CA GLN A 13 14.71 -10.24 -25.33
C GLN A 13 15.18 -8.79 -25.41
N MET A 14 14.54 -8.02 -26.29
CA MET A 14 14.69 -6.58 -26.32
C MET A 14 14.46 -6.09 -24.90
N PRO A 15 15.35 -5.27 -24.31
CA PRO A 15 15.14 -4.77 -22.96
C PRO A 15 13.75 -4.13 -22.92
N LEU A 16 12.84 -4.71 -22.12
CA LEU A 16 11.46 -4.25 -22.04
C LEU A 16 11.46 -2.74 -21.88
N THR A 17 10.77 -2.04 -22.78
CA THR A 17 10.61 -0.60 -22.62
C THR A 17 9.86 -0.34 -21.30
N PRO A 18 10.14 0.76 -20.57
CA PRO A 18 9.47 1.05 -19.30
C PRO A 18 7.95 1.00 -19.39
N PHE A 19 7.41 1.33 -20.57
CA PHE A 19 5.99 1.30 -20.87
C PHE A 19 5.40 -0.12 -20.94
N GLU A 20 6.14 -1.09 -21.48
CA GLU A 20 5.70 -2.49 -21.51
C GLU A 20 5.76 -3.15 -20.13
N PHE A 21 6.69 -2.74 -19.27
CA PHE A 21 6.75 -3.15 -17.87
C PHE A 21 5.51 -2.69 -17.08
N VAL A 22 5.10 -1.43 -17.23
CA VAL A 22 3.89 -0.89 -16.56
C VAL A 22 2.62 -1.63 -16.99
N LYS A 23 2.58 -2.20 -18.20
CA LYS A 23 1.42 -2.94 -18.72
C LYS A 23 1.25 -4.31 -18.06
N GLN A 24 2.24 -4.82 -17.33
CA GLN A 24 2.13 -6.08 -16.62
C GLN A 24 1.08 -5.94 -15.50
N PRO A 25 0.04 -6.80 -15.45
CA PRO A 25 -1.06 -6.67 -14.47
C PRO A 25 -0.57 -6.69 -13.01
N ARG A 26 0.54 -7.39 -12.75
CA ARG A 26 1.21 -7.41 -11.44
C ARG A 26 1.74 -6.02 -11.03
N VAL A 27 2.38 -5.31 -11.96
CA VAL A 27 2.94 -3.98 -11.70
C VAL A 27 1.82 -2.96 -11.52
N VAL A 28 0.75 -3.05 -12.30
CA VAL A 28 -0.45 -2.21 -12.13
C VAL A 28 -1.04 -2.38 -10.74
N LEU A 29 -1.20 -3.62 -10.25
CA LEU A 29 -1.72 -3.87 -8.90
C LEU A 29 -0.84 -3.21 -7.83
N LYS A 30 0.49 -3.35 -7.94
CA LYS A 30 1.46 -2.72 -7.02
C LYS A 30 1.37 -1.19 -7.04
N ILE A 31 1.18 -0.58 -8.22
CA ILE A 31 0.98 0.88 -8.34
C ILE A 31 -0.34 1.32 -7.71
N VAL A 32 -1.43 0.57 -7.90
CA VAL A 32 -2.72 0.88 -7.27
C VAL A 32 -2.60 0.85 -5.75
N VAL A 33 -1.95 -0.18 -5.22
CA VAL A 33 -1.65 -0.33 -3.80
C VAL A 33 -0.76 0.79 -3.27
N MET A 34 0.25 1.21 -4.04
CA MET A 34 1.09 2.36 -3.73
C MET A 34 0.25 3.63 -3.58
N ILE A 35 -0.66 3.89 -4.53
CA ILE A 35 -1.56 5.06 -4.52
C ILE A 35 -2.47 5.02 -3.29
N ILE A 36 -3.09 3.87 -2.98
CA ILE A 36 -3.93 3.69 -1.79
C ILE A 36 -3.12 4.01 -0.52
N SER A 37 -1.88 3.52 -0.44
CA SER A 37 -0.99 3.75 0.70
C SER A 37 -0.62 5.23 0.85
N VAL A 38 -0.34 5.94 -0.25
CA VAL A 38 -0.06 7.39 -0.25
C VAL A 38 -1.28 8.19 0.21
N ILE A 39 -2.48 7.85 -0.27
CA ILE A 39 -3.71 8.52 0.15
C ILE A 39 -3.96 8.27 1.65
N GLY A 40 -3.84 7.02 2.10
CA GLY A 40 -3.94 6.67 3.52
C GLY A 40 -2.90 7.40 4.39
N LEU A 41 -1.67 7.53 3.91
CA LEU A 41 -0.63 8.30 4.59
C LEU A 41 -1.00 9.78 4.71
N GLY A 42 -1.52 10.38 3.64
CA GLY A 42 -2.03 11.74 3.65
C GLY A 42 -3.18 11.94 4.65
N CYS A 43 -4.13 11.00 4.69
CA CYS A 43 -5.26 11.05 5.64
C CYS A 43 -4.83 10.83 7.10
N SER A 44 -3.84 9.97 7.34
CA SER A 44 -3.34 9.66 8.69
C SER A 44 -2.43 10.73 9.27
N THR A 45 -1.64 11.42 8.43
CA THR A 45 -0.75 12.49 8.89
C THR A 45 -1.48 13.83 9.04
N ASN A 46 -2.45 14.12 8.17
CA ASN A 46 -3.17 15.38 8.20
C ASN A 46 -4.48 15.26 9.00
N GLY A 47 -4.48 15.83 10.21
CA GLY A 47 -5.70 15.99 11.01
C GLY A 47 -6.07 14.81 11.88
N CYS A 48 -5.17 13.83 12.07
CA CYS A 48 -5.41 12.75 13.01
C CYS A 48 -5.25 13.20 14.47
N MET A 49 -4.40 14.20 14.73
CA MET A 49 -4.18 14.76 16.06
C MET A 49 -4.37 16.28 16.08
N VAL A 50 -5.05 16.79 17.11
CA VAL A 50 -5.20 18.22 17.41
C VAL A 50 -4.96 18.41 18.91
N ASN A 51 -4.11 19.37 19.28
CA ASN A 51 -3.79 19.66 20.69
C ASN A 51 -3.43 18.41 21.52
N ASN A 52 -2.61 17.52 20.95
CA ASN A 52 -2.18 16.25 21.55
C ASN A 52 -3.29 15.20 21.77
N HIS A 53 -4.50 15.46 21.27
CA HIS A 53 -5.61 14.51 21.29
C HIS A 53 -5.82 13.91 19.90
N SER A 54 -5.95 12.59 19.85
CA SER A 54 -6.29 11.87 18.63
C SER A 54 -7.79 11.93 18.35
N ILE A 55 -8.13 12.08 17.07
CA ILE A 55 -9.50 12.06 16.58
C ILE A 55 -10.19 10.71 16.83
N PHE A 56 -9.42 9.64 17.00
CA PHE A 56 -9.90 8.30 17.29
C PHE A 56 -10.07 8.10 18.81
N ASN A 57 -11.15 8.64 19.37
CA ASN A 57 -11.51 8.49 20.78
C ASN A 57 -10.36 8.79 21.77
N LYS A 58 -9.64 9.90 21.54
CA LYS A 58 -8.51 10.37 22.38
C LYS A 58 -7.34 9.39 22.48
N ASP A 59 -7.27 8.40 21.60
CA ASP A 59 -6.20 7.40 21.61
C ASP A 59 -5.07 7.77 20.65
N PRO A 60 -3.93 8.28 21.13
CA PRO A 60 -2.80 8.62 20.26
C PRO A 60 -2.26 7.40 19.52
N ASN A 61 -2.39 6.19 20.10
CA ASN A 61 -1.89 4.98 19.49
C ASN A 61 -2.67 4.62 18.22
N ALA A 62 -3.95 4.98 18.12
CA ALA A 62 -4.76 4.73 16.92
C ALA A 62 -4.24 5.51 15.70
N CYS A 63 -3.90 6.79 15.89
CA CYS A 63 -3.30 7.60 14.82
C CYS A 63 -1.93 7.09 14.44
N HIS A 64 -1.07 6.82 15.43
CA HIS A 64 0.28 6.32 15.17
C HIS A 64 0.26 4.95 14.47
N PHE A 65 -0.69 4.08 14.83
CA PHE A 65 -0.87 2.80 14.18
C PHE A 65 -1.28 2.97 12.71
N GLY A 66 -2.26 3.84 12.42
CA GLY A 66 -2.66 4.16 11.05
C GLY A 66 -1.52 4.71 10.19
N VAL A 67 -0.70 5.60 10.75
CA VAL A 67 0.51 6.12 10.10
C VAL A 67 1.52 4.99 9.86
N ALA A 68 1.82 4.18 10.87
CA ALA A 68 2.79 3.10 10.75
C ALA A 68 2.41 2.08 9.67
N VAL A 69 1.14 1.67 9.61
CA VAL A 69 0.66 0.71 8.61
C VAL A 69 0.73 1.29 7.20
N THR A 70 0.34 2.56 7.01
CA THR A 70 0.35 3.21 5.69
C THR A 70 1.77 3.51 5.19
N VAL A 71 2.70 3.92 6.07
CA VAL A 71 4.13 4.07 5.74
C VAL A 71 4.74 2.72 5.36
N LEU A 72 4.48 1.67 6.16
CA LEU A 72 5.03 0.35 5.88
C LEU A 72 4.53 -0.19 4.54
N ALA A 73 3.24 -0.04 4.25
CA ALA A 73 2.64 -0.44 2.98
C ALA A 73 3.25 0.31 1.78
N PHE A 74 3.49 1.62 1.93
CA PHE A 74 4.17 2.42 0.91
C PHE A 74 5.60 1.94 0.65
N LEU A 75 6.38 1.69 1.71
CA LEU A 75 7.78 1.23 1.57
C LEU A 75 7.88 -0.16 0.95
N ILE A 76 7.05 -1.11 1.40
CA ILE A 76 7.00 -2.46 0.85
C ILE A 76 6.60 -2.40 -0.62
N SER A 77 5.56 -1.64 -0.96
CA SER A 77 5.15 -1.45 -2.36
C SER A 77 6.28 -0.89 -3.23
N LEU A 78 7.01 0.13 -2.75
CA LEU A 78 8.14 0.71 -3.47
C LEU A 78 9.27 -0.31 -3.69
N ILE A 79 9.65 -1.04 -2.64
CA ILE A 79 10.70 -2.07 -2.72
C ILE A 79 10.29 -3.18 -3.68
N SER A 80 9.04 -3.62 -3.65
CA SER A 80 8.54 -4.70 -4.50
C SER A 80 8.45 -4.27 -5.97
N VAL A 81 8.13 -3.01 -6.29
CA VAL A 81 8.21 -2.48 -7.67
C VAL A 81 9.65 -2.40 -8.17
N VAL A 82 10.58 -1.91 -7.36
CA VAL A 82 12.01 -1.84 -7.72
C VAL A 82 12.59 -3.24 -7.92
N THR A 83 12.21 -4.18 -7.06
CA THR A 83 12.64 -5.58 -7.15
C THR A 83 12.16 -6.22 -8.45
N ASP A 84 10.90 -6.00 -8.84
CA ASP A 84 10.36 -6.48 -10.11
C ASP A 84 11.12 -5.91 -11.31
N TYR A 85 11.37 -4.59 -11.33
CA TYR A 85 12.11 -3.93 -12.41
C TYR A 85 13.54 -4.46 -12.55
N MET A 86 14.22 -4.68 -11.43
CA MET A 86 15.57 -5.26 -11.45
C MET A 86 15.56 -6.75 -11.84
N CYS A 87 14.45 -7.45 -11.65
CA CYS A 87 14.29 -8.88 -11.96
C CYS A 87 13.91 -9.17 -13.40
N ASP A 88 13.17 -8.28 -14.06
CA ASP A 88 12.72 -8.48 -15.44
C ASP A 88 13.88 -8.59 -16.46
N LYS A 89 15.08 -8.15 -16.06
CA LYS A 89 16.31 -8.22 -16.87
C LYS A 89 17.05 -9.57 -16.80
N THR A 90 16.54 -10.61 -16.13
CA THR A 90 17.29 -11.87 -15.93
C THR A 90 16.45 -13.15 -16.01
N ALA A 91 16.79 -14.06 -16.93
CA ALA A 91 16.07 -15.31 -17.22
C ALA A 91 16.32 -16.48 -16.22
N ASN A 92 16.39 -16.23 -14.91
CA ASN A 92 16.71 -17.27 -13.91
C ASN A 92 15.49 -17.76 -13.11
N ILE A 93 15.19 -19.06 -13.17
CA ILE A 93 14.08 -19.73 -12.47
C ILE A 93 14.14 -19.54 -10.94
N LYS A 94 15.35 -19.51 -10.36
CA LYS A 94 15.53 -19.28 -8.91
C LYS A 94 15.05 -17.89 -8.48
N ARG A 95 15.19 -16.88 -9.34
CA ARG A 95 14.83 -15.49 -9.03
C ARG A 95 13.31 -15.26 -9.08
N ARG A 96 12.62 -15.92 -10.01
CA ARG A 96 11.14 -15.93 -10.09
C ARG A 96 10.49 -16.45 -8.80
N ARG A 97 11.06 -17.51 -8.20
CA ARG A 97 10.57 -18.05 -6.92
C ARG A 97 10.77 -17.07 -5.77
N CYS A 98 11.87 -16.32 -5.75
CA CYS A 98 12.13 -15.32 -4.71
C CYS A 98 11.13 -14.16 -4.78
N ILE A 99 10.79 -13.67 -5.97
CA ILE A 99 9.77 -12.63 -6.17
C ILE A 99 8.40 -13.13 -5.70
N LEU A 100 8.02 -14.35 -6.09
CA LEU A 100 6.75 -14.94 -5.66
C LEU A 100 6.67 -15.11 -4.13
N LEU A 101 7.76 -15.52 -3.49
CA LEU A 101 7.82 -15.62 -2.03
C LEU A 101 7.70 -14.24 -1.37
N SER A 102 8.32 -13.20 -1.93
CA SER A 102 8.17 -11.82 -1.46
C SER A 102 6.73 -11.34 -1.62
N ASP A 103 6.11 -11.56 -2.78
CA ASP A 103 4.73 -11.15 -3.05
C ASP A 103 3.76 -11.81 -2.05
N ILE A 104 3.93 -13.11 -1.75
CA ILE A 104 3.10 -13.82 -0.77
C ILE A 104 3.34 -13.31 0.66
N ALA A 105 4.59 -13.01 1.01
CA ALA A 105 4.93 -12.48 2.33
C ALA A 105 4.36 -11.07 2.54
N ASP A 106 4.50 -10.19 1.53
CA ASP A 106 3.97 -8.84 1.54
C ASP A 106 2.44 -8.86 1.63
N ALA A 107 1.79 -9.72 0.83
CA ALA A 107 0.36 -9.96 0.86
C ALA A 107 -0.13 -10.35 2.26
N GLY A 108 0.47 -11.38 2.86
CA GLY A 108 0.07 -11.87 4.17
C GLY A 108 0.30 -10.85 5.29
N LEU A 109 1.47 -10.21 5.30
CA LEU A 109 1.83 -9.21 6.31
C LEU A 109 0.91 -7.99 6.24
N LEU A 110 0.74 -7.42 5.05
CA LEU A 110 0.00 -6.18 4.90
C LEU A 110 -1.51 -6.39 4.90
N ALA A 111 -2.03 -7.52 4.41
CA ALA A 111 -3.45 -7.84 4.59
C ALA A 111 -3.80 -7.94 6.08
N PHE A 112 -2.97 -8.61 6.88
CA PHE A 112 -3.17 -8.71 8.33
C PHE A 112 -3.10 -7.34 9.03
N LEU A 113 -2.06 -6.55 8.74
CA LEU A 113 -1.93 -5.22 9.35
C LEU A 113 -3.06 -4.28 8.95
N ASN A 114 -3.51 -4.31 7.70
CA ASN A 114 -4.66 -3.53 7.24
C ASN A 114 -5.98 -4.00 7.85
N PHE A 115 -6.15 -5.31 8.06
CA PHE A 115 -7.30 -5.84 8.81
C PHE A 115 -7.34 -5.32 10.24
N VAL A 116 -6.21 -5.42 10.96
CA VAL A 116 -6.11 -4.89 12.32
C VAL A 116 -6.32 -3.38 12.35
N ALA A 117 -5.78 -2.64 11.38
CA ALA A 117 -5.98 -1.19 11.27
C ALA A 117 -7.45 -0.85 11.07
N PHE A 118 -8.12 -1.50 10.12
CA PHE A 118 -9.54 -1.32 9.89
C PHE A 118 -10.35 -1.57 11.18
N CYS A 119 -10.18 -2.73 11.80
CA CYS A 119 -10.92 -3.10 13.01
C CYS A 119 -10.66 -2.12 14.17
N TYR A 120 -9.39 -1.77 14.40
CA TYR A 120 -9.00 -0.89 15.51
C TYR A 120 -9.48 0.55 15.30
N LEU A 121 -9.24 1.12 14.11
CA LEU A 121 -9.67 2.49 13.79
C LEU A 121 -11.19 2.60 13.73
N ALA A 122 -11.90 1.63 13.14
CA ALA A 122 -13.36 1.61 13.11
C ALA A 122 -13.95 1.51 14.52
N ASN A 123 -13.41 0.65 15.38
CA ASN A 123 -13.86 0.53 16.77
C ASN A 123 -13.65 1.84 17.54
N ARG A 124 -12.48 2.47 17.42
CA ARG A 124 -12.22 3.76 18.08
C ARG A 124 -13.10 4.87 17.50
N TRP A 125 -13.28 4.92 16.20
CA TRP A 125 -14.14 5.90 15.54
C TRP A 125 -15.60 5.78 16.00
N SER A 126 -16.14 4.56 16.11
CA SER A 126 -17.53 4.33 16.55
C SER A 126 -17.80 4.77 17.99
N HIS A 127 -16.76 4.83 18.83
CA HIS A 127 -16.85 5.30 20.22
C HIS A 127 -16.44 6.77 20.38
N THR A 128 -16.16 7.48 19.29
CA THR A 128 -15.80 8.90 19.33
C THR A 128 -17.07 9.75 19.45
N ASN A 129 -17.14 10.57 20.50
CA ASN A 129 -18.28 11.46 20.73
C ASN A 129 -18.21 12.71 19.82
N SER A 130 -19.30 13.03 19.13
CA SER A 130 -19.40 14.20 18.27
C SER A 130 -19.30 15.52 19.03
N THR A 131 -19.85 15.60 20.25
CA THR A 131 -19.77 16.84 21.05
C THR A 131 -18.33 17.14 21.45
N TRP A 132 -17.56 16.11 21.79
CA TRP A 132 -16.15 16.25 22.12
C TRP A 132 -15.31 16.70 20.91
N LEU A 133 -15.62 16.21 19.71
CA LEU A 133 -14.95 16.64 18.49
C LEU A 133 -15.14 18.14 18.25
N ASP A 134 -16.34 18.66 18.50
CA ASP A 134 -16.63 20.08 18.35
C ASP A 134 -15.98 20.92 19.47
N GLU A 135 -15.97 20.44 20.72
CA GLU A 135 -15.25 21.09 21.85
C GLU A 135 -13.74 21.23 21.62
N MET A 136 -13.12 20.24 20.98
CA MET A 136 -11.68 20.24 20.66
C MET A 136 -11.34 20.97 19.36
N ASN A 137 -12.31 21.63 18.71
CA ASN A 137 -12.15 22.32 17.44
C ASN A 137 -11.67 21.39 16.30
N PHE A 138 -12.15 20.14 16.24
CA PHE A 138 -11.89 19.29 15.10
C PHE A 138 -12.72 19.74 13.89
N GLU A 139 -12.02 20.14 12.84
CA GLU A 139 -12.61 20.59 11.59
C GLU A 139 -13.33 19.47 10.84
N HIS A 140 -14.32 19.82 10.02
CA HIS A 140 -15.08 18.85 9.22
C HIS A 140 -14.20 18.02 8.27
N TRP A 141 -13.13 18.61 7.73
CA TRP A 141 -12.22 17.89 6.83
C TRP A 141 -11.39 16.81 7.56
N GLN A 142 -11.06 17.02 8.84
CA GLN A 142 -10.34 16.03 9.65
C GLN A 142 -11.19 14.79 9.91
N ARG A 143 -12.49 15.00 10.19
CA ARG A 143 -13.47 13.92 10.32
C ARG A 143 -13.60 13.10 9.03
N ARG A 144 -13.53 13.76 7.86
CA ARG A 144 -13.52 13.09 6.55
C ARG A 144 -12.23 12.31 6.32
N ASN A 145 -11.08 12.83 6.74
CA ASN A 145 -9.80 12.13 6.66
C ASN A 145 -9.80 10.85 7.51
N ALA A 146 -10.30 10.90 8.74
CA ALA A 146 -10.40 9.73 9.61
C ALA A 146 -11.28 8.63 8.99
N ARG A 147 -12.45 8.99 8.46
CA ARG A 147 -13.33 8.03 7.75
C ARG A 147 -12.68 7.47 6.48
N SER A 148 -11.99 8.32 5.73
CA SER A 148 -11.27 7.89 4.52
C SER A 148 -10.15 6.92 4.86
N LEU A 149 -9.40 7.17 5.95
CA LEU A 149 -8.35 6.28 6.42
C LEU A 149 -8.90 4.88 6.74
N ILE A 150 -10.03 4.79 7.47
CA ILE A 150 -10.71 3.51 7.74
C ILE A 150 -11.06 2.80 6.43
N PHE A 151 -11.65 3.54 5.48
CA PHE A 151 -12.05 2.99 4.18
C PHE A 151 -10.85 2.48 3.36
N PHE A 152 -9.75 3.25 3.32
CA PHE A 152 -8.56 2.85 2.57
C PHE A 152 -7.81 1.69 3.22
N SER A 153 -7.82 1.55 4.55
CA SER A 153 -7.32 0.35 5.22
C SER A 153 -8.14 -0.89 4.84
N PHE A 154 -9.47 -0.76 4.75
CA PHE A 154 -10.33 -1.85 4.27
C PHE A 154 -10.07 -2.18 2.79
N LEU A 155 -9.92 -1.18 1.94
CA LEU A 155 -9.62 -1.39 0.52
C LEU A 155 -8.24 -2.04 0.33
N ALA A 156 -7.24 -1.60 1.11
CA ALA A 156 -5.90 -2.15 1.07
C ALA A 156 -5.87 -3.64 1.45
N LEU A 157 -6.75 -4.09 2.36
CA LEU A 157 -6.89 -5.51 2.69
C LEU A 157 -7.14 -6.37 1.44
N PHE A 158 -8.02 -5.93 0.54
CA PHE A 158 -8.29 -6.65 -0.72
C PHE A 158 -7.23 -6.40 -1.78
N ALA A 159 -6.60 -5.24 -1.78
CA ALA A 159 -5.58 -4.92 -2.78
C ALA A 159 -4.29 -5.74 -2.58
N TRP A 160 -4.04 -6.21 -1.36
CA TRP A 160 -2.93 -7.09 -1.02
C TRP A 160 -3.25 -8.59 -1.12
N VAL A 161 -4.51 -8.99 -1.37
CA VAL A 161 -4.96 -10.40 -1.47
C VAL A 161 -5.34 -10.74 -2.90
#